data_AF-A0A317IHF7-F1
#
_entry.id   AF-A0A317IHF7-F1
#
_cell.length_a   1.000
_cell.length_b   1.000
_cell.length_c   1.000
_cell.angle_alpha   90.00
_cell.angle_beta   90.00
_cell.angle_gamma   90.00
#
_symmetry.space_group_name_H-M   'P 1'
#
loop_
_entity.id
_entity.type
_entity.pdbx_description
1 polymer ?
#
loop_
_entity_poly.entity_id
_entity_poly.type
_entity_poly.pdbx_seq_one_letter_code
_entity_poly.pdbx_strand_id
1 'polypeptide(L)'
;MKNAIALFCLVACLHVNAQSSKTVTSLGGSKGGNISKDALSQIVDSALTVKDASGKSYPVVKFRVFYKFKSTSEDHDTGERKTVDDMRENTFNNTPMMSDNWKESIKDNVAKDDEMVIDNVMVKLPNGKKLLVGGIKFKVVE
;
A
#
# COMPACT_ATOMS: atom_id res chain seq x y z
N MET A 1 28.03 -47.97 39.57
CA MET A 1 29.01 -46.98 39.09
C MET A 1 28.54 -46.45 37.73
N LYS A 2 28.24 -45.15 37.70
CA LYS A 2 28.28 -44.18 36.57
C LYS A 2 27.45 -44.44 35.29
N ASN A 3 26.35 -43.70 35.25
CA ASN A 3 25.59 -43.23 34.08
C ASN A 3 26.43 -42.39 33.09
N ALA A 4 25.84 -42.25 31.89
CA ALA A 4 25.89 -41.13 30.95
C ALA A 4 26.95 -41.16 29.84
N ILE A 5 26.49 -41.32 28.58
CA ILE A 5 26.83 -40.41 27.48
C ILE A 5 25.54 -40.16 26.69
N ALA A 6 25.05 -38.93 26.80
CA ALA A 6 23.97 -38.37 26.03
C ALA A 6 24.48 -37.84 24.68
N LEU A 7 23.53 -37.34 23.88
CA LEU A 7 23.70 -36.27 22.90
C LEU A 7 24.01 -36.71 21.44
N PHE A 8 22.96 -37.13 20.73
CA PHE A 8 22.91 -36.96 19.27
C PHE A 8 21.71 -36.07 18.91
N CYS A 9 22.04 -34.85 18.48
CA CYS A 9 21.26 -33.95 17.62
C CYS A 9 19.78 -33.74 17.97
N LEU A 10 19.52 -33.05 19.08
CA LEU A 10 18.45 -32.06 19.07
C LEU A 10 19.04 -30.72 18.59
N VAL A 11 18.20 -29.85 18.06
CA VAL A 11 18.49 -28.47 17.61
C VAL A 11 18.78 -28.33 16.11
N ALA A 12 17.81 -28.72 15.28
CA ALA A 12 17.46 -27.90 14.13
C ALA A 12 16.72 -26.64 14.64
N CYS A 13 17.44 -25.73 15.32
CA CYS A 13 16.98 -24.36 15.47
C CYS A 13 17.07 -23.72 14.09
N LEU A 14 16.00 -23.88 13.30
CA LEU A 14 15.65 -22.94 12.25
C LEU A 14 15.55 -21.58 12.92
N HIS A 15 16.64 -20.83 12.83
CA HIS A 15 16.67 -19.41 13.11
C HIS A 15 15.67 -18.78 12.16
N VAL A 16 14.43 -18.61 12.63
CA VAL A 16 13.55 -17.59 12.09
C VAL A 16 14.21 -16.27 12.49
N ASN A 17 15.23 -15.88 11.73
CA ASN A 17 15.64 -14.51 11.64
C ASN A 17 14.41 -13.78 11.11
N ALA A 18 13.62 -13.22 12.03
CA ALA A 18 12.76 -12.10 11.72
C ALA A 18 13.68 -10.92 11.38
N GLN A 19 14.37 -11.03 10.24
CA GLN A 19 15.12 -9.95 9.66
C GLN A 19 14.06 -8.90 9.33
N SER A 20 14.05 -7.83 10.12
CA SER A 20 13.43 -6.54 9.78
C SER A 20 14.17 -5.98 8.54
N SER A 21 14.06 -6.70 7.44
CA SER A 21 14.57 -6.28 6.15
C SER A 21 13.67 -5.12 5.74
N LYS A 22 14.29 -3.96 5.53
CA LYS A 22 13.60 -2.76 5.05
C LYS A 22 12.83 -3.12 3.78
N THR A 23 11.51 -3.18 3.88
CA THR A 23 10.64 -3.44 2.74
C THR A 23 10.33 -2.13 2.03
N VAL A 24 10.09 -2.23 0.73
CA VAL A 24 9.70 -1.13 -0.15
C VAL A 24 8.36 -1.48 -0.77
N THR A 25 7.40 -0.60 -0.56
CA THR A 25 6.08 -0.67 -1.19
C THR A 25 6.11 0.15 -2.48
N SER A 26 5.51 -0.37 -3.55
CA SER A 26 5.38 0.35 -4.82
C SER A 26 4.09 0.01 -5.55
N LEU A 27 3.56 0.99 -6.27
CA LEU A 27 2.41 0.85 -7.17
C LEU A 27 2.88 1.19 -8.59
N GLY A 28 2.69 0.27 -9.55
CA GLY A 28 3.17 0.45 -10.92
C GLY A 28 4.69 0.69 -11.03
N GLY A 29 5.46 0.21 -10.05
CA GLY A 29 6.91 0.46 -9.94
C GLY A 29 7.30 1.78 -9.26
N SER A 30 6.34 2.68 -8.98
CA SER A 30 6.60 3.94 -8.28
C SER A 30 6.51 3.80 -6.76
N LYS A 31 7.38 4.51 -6.03
CA LYS A 31 7.51 4.46 -4.56
C LYS A 31 6.80 5.62 -3.85
N GLY A 32 5.91 6.33 -4.55
CA GLY A 32 5.33 7.58 -4.08
C GLY A 32 6.14 8.81 -4.51
N GLY A 33 5.73 9.97 -4.02
CA GLY A 33 6.29 11.28 -4.35
C GLY A 33 5.38 12.11 -5.25
N ASN A 34 5.96 13.12 -5.89
CA ASN A 34 5.27 13.94 -6.87
C ASN A 34 5.02 13.12 -8.14
N ILE A 35 3.82 13.24 -8.72
CA ILE A 35 3.41 12.50 -9.90
C ILE A 35 2.51 13.38 -10.79
N SER A 36 2.50 13.11 -12.10
CA SER A 36 1.55 13.73 -13.02
C SER A 36 0.18 13.05 -12.94
N LYS A 37 -0.86 13.77 -13.36
CA LYS A 37 -2.21 13.21 -13.52
C LYS A 37 -2.22 11.94 -14.37
N ASP A 38 -1.53 11.96 -15.52
CA ASP A 38 -1.49 10.84 -16.46
C ASP A 38 -0.75 9.64 -15.88
N ALA A 39 0.40 9.88 -15.23
CA ALA A 39 1.15 8.80 -14.60
C ALA A 39 0.36 8.18 -13.44
N LEU A 40 -0.35 8.99 -12.63
CA LEU A 40 -1.22 8.46 -11.58
C LEU A 40 -2.34 7.59 -12.18
N SER A 41 -3.00 8.09 -13.22
CA SER A 41 -4.06 7.38 -13.96
C SER A 41 -3.59 6.04 -14.54
N GLN A 42 -2.32 5.93 -14.94
CA GLN A 42 -1.74 4.68 -15.42
C GLN A 42 -1.40 3.71 -14.28
N ILE A 43 -0.77 4.18 -13.21
CA ILE A 43 -0.28 3.28 -12.14
C ILE A 43 -1.41 2.71 -11.28
N VAL A 44 -2.59 3.35 -11.21
CA VAL A 44 -3.74 2.81 -10.45
C VAL A 44 -4.27 1.49 -11.01
N ASP A 45 -3.97 1.16 -12.27
CA ASP A 45 -4.28 -0.15 -12.84
C ASP A 45 -3.33 -1.26 -12.38
N SER A 46 -2.23 -0.89 -11.73
CA SER A 46 -1.20 -1.85 -11.32
C SER A 46 -1.50 -2.49 -9.96
N ALA A 47 -0.94 -3.67 -9.75
CA ALA A 47 -0.92 -4.30 -8.43
C ALA A 47 0.05 -3.56 -7.50
N LEU A 48 -0.35 -3.43 -6.22
CA LEU A 48 0.55 -3.05 -5.15
C LEU A 48 1.57 -4.16 -4.94
N THR A 49 2.83 -3.77 -4.82
CA THR A 49 3.95 -4.68 -4.67
C THR A 49 4.75 -4.30 -3.44
N VAL A 50 5.26 -5.31 -2.73
CA VAL A 50 6.14 -5.14 -1.58
C VAL A 50 7.35 -6.03 -1.76
N LYS A 51 8.55 -5.45 -1.74
CA LYS A 51 9.82 -6.17 -1.89
C LYS A 51 10.77 -5.86 -0.76
N ASP A 52 11.62 -6.81 -0.37
CA ASP A 52 12.76 -6.52 0.51
C ASP A 52 13.97 -5.98 -0.27
N ALA A 53 15.06 -5.70 0.44
CA ALA A 53 16.33 -5.25 -0.12
C ALA A 53 16.99 -6.26 -1.09
N SER A 54 16.66 -7.55 -0.99
CA SER A 54 17.13 -8.58 -1.92
C SER A 54 16.29 -8.68 -3.19
N GLY A 55 15.19 -7.90 -3.28
CA GLY A 55 14.25 -7.94 -4.39
C GLY A 55 13.17 -9.03 -4.26
N LYS A 56 13.13 -9.74 -3.13
CA LYS A 56 12.12 -10.76 -2.86
C LYS A 56 10.75 -10.12 -2.65
N SER A 57 9.76 -10.55 -3.43
CA SER A 57 8.39 -10.09 -3.32
C SER A 57 7.61 -10.81 -2.21
N TYR A 58 6.73 -10.09 -1.54
CA TYR A 58 5.80 -10.64 -0.55
C TYR A 58 4.35 -10.47 -1.02
N PRO A 59 3.48 -11.49 -0.88
CA PRO A 59 2.07 -11.35 -1.17
C PRO A 59 1.41 -10.30 -0.28
N VAL A 60 0.80 -9.28 -0.90
CA VAL A 60 -0.04 -8.30 -0.21
C VAL A 60 -1.38 -8.95 0.15
N VAL A 61 -1.76 -8.89 1.42
CA VAL A 61 -3.02 -9.47 1.93
C VAL A 61 -4.02 -8.41 2.36
N LYS A 62 -3.56 -7.19 2.63
CA LYS A 62 -4.41 -6.06 2.97
C LYS A 62 -3.68 -4.76 2.66
N PHE A 63 -4.39 -3.76 2.20
CA PHE A 63 -3.93 -2.38 2.18
C PHE A 63 -5.15 -1.46 2.21
N ARG A 64 -4.92 -0.20 2.56
CA ARG A 64 -5.95 0.84 2.52
C ARG A 64 -5.49 1.96 1.60
N VAL A 65 -6.45 2.56 0.92
CA VAL A 65 -6.26 3.72 0.05
C VAL A 65 -7.09 4.86 0.60
N PHE A 66 -6.46 6.02 0.73
CA PHE A 66 -7.12 7.31 0.88
C PHE A 66 -6.88 8.12 -0.38
N TYR A 67 -7.94 8.71 -0.91
CA TYR A 67 -7.86 9.66 -2.01
C TYR A 67 -8.42 11.00 -1.54
N LYS A 68 -7.56 12.00 -1.44
CA LYS A 68 -7.90 13.37 -1.05
C LYS A 68 -7.99 14.23 -2.30
N PHE A 69 -9.09 14.95 -2.44
CA PHE A 69 -9.38 15.76 -3.62
C PHE A 69 -10.17 16.99 -3.23
N LYS A 70 -10.16 18.01 -4.10
CA LYS A 70 -11.00 19.19 -3.92
C LYS A 70 -12.36 18.97 -4.56
N SER A 71 -13.44 19.09 -3.78
CA SER A 71 -14.81 19.07 -4.30
C SER A 71 -15.37 20.49 -4.34
N THR A 72 -16.20 20.79 -5.34
CA THR A 72 -16.93 22.06 -5.41
C THR A 72 -18.41 21.80 -5.19
N SER A 73 -19.01 22.48 -4.23
CA SER A 73 -20.43 22.44 -3.94
C SER A 73 -21.03 23.82 -4.13
N GLU A 74 -22.23 23.88 -4.69
CA GLU A 74 -23.00 25.12 -4.87
C GLU A 74 -24.09 25.16 -3.79
N ASP A 75 -24.09 26.23 -3.00
CA ASP A 75 -25.14 26.49 -2.02
C ASP A 75 -26.42 26.87 -2.76
N HIS A 76 -27.49 26.09 -2.55
CA HIS A 76 -28.74 26.23 -3.28
C HIS A 76 -29.49 27.54 -2.98
N ASP A 77 -29.27 28.13 -1.79
CA ASP A 77 -30.00 29.31 -1.34
C ASP A 77 -29.27 30.61 -1.74
N THR A 78 -27.94 30.56 -1.86
CA THR A 78 -27.09 31.73 -2.17
C THR A 78 -26.47 31.71 -3.57
N GLY A 79 -26.43 30.55 -4.23
CA GLY A 79 -25.71 30.33 -5.50
C GLY A 79 -24.18 30.40 -5.36
N GLU A 80 -23.67 30.46 -4.13
CA GLU A 80 -22.24 30.57 -3.87
C GLU A 80 -21.56 29.21 -4.06
N ARG A 81 -20.49 29.18 -4.88
CA ARG A 81 -19.66 27.98 -5.05
C ARG A 81 -18.53 27.97 -4.03
N LYS A 82 -18.46 26.89 -3.25
CA LYS A 82 -17.38 26.65 -2.28
C LYS A 82 -16.59 25.43 -2.68
N THR A 83 -15.28 25.58 -2.72
CA THR A 83 -14.34 24.46 -2.88
C THR A 83 -13.88 24.02 -1.50
N VAL A 84 -14.05 22.73 -1.21
CA VAL A 84 -13.66 22.13 0.07
C VAL A 84 -12.76 20.92 -0.17
N ASP A 85 -11.89 20.63 0.80
CA ASP A 85 -11.13 19.40 0.79
C ASP A 85 -12.04 18.22 1.18
N ASP A 86 -12.04 17.18 0.38
CA ASP A 86 -12.83 15.96 0.55
C ASP A 86 -11.91 14.73 0.48
N MET A 87 -12.37 13.60 1.00
CA MET A 87 -11.60 12.37 1.07
C MET A 87 -12.48 11.14 0.92
N ARG A 88 -12.04 10.21 0.07
CA ARG A 88 -12.58 8.85 -0.02
C ARG A 88 -11.59 7.86 0.56
N GLU A 89 -12.08 6.82 1.22
CA GLU A 89 -11.28 5.73 1.79
C GLU A 89 -11.84 4.38 1.35
N ASN A 90 -10.96 3.41 1.07
CA ASN A 90 -11.35 2.00 1.01
C ASN A 90 -10.22 1.09 1.48
N THR A 91 -10.61 -0.05 2.06
CA THR A 91 -9.71 -1.11 2.48
C THR A 91 -9.87 -2.32 1.57
N PHE A 92 -8.77 -2.72 0.94
CA PHE A 92 -8.70 -3.86 0.05
C PHE A 92 -8.13 -5.05 0.80
N ASN A 93 -8.88 -6.17 0.83
CA ASN A 93 -8.52 -7.39 1.54
C ASN A 93 -8.34 -8.54 0.55
N ASN A 94 -7.34 -9.38 0.77
CA ASN A 94 -7.01 -10.56 -0.04
C ASN A 94 -6.81 -10.26 -1.53
N THR A 95 -6.41 -9.02 -1.86
CA THR A 95 -6.07 -8.60 -3.22
C THR A 95 -4.91 -7.61 -3.14
N PRO A 96 -4.00 -7.59 -4.14
CA PRO A 96 -3.02 -6.53 -4.29
C PRO A 96 -3.52 -5.38 -5.18
N MET A 97 -4.72 -5.49 -5.78
CA MET A 97 -5.27 -4.51 -6.71
C MET A 97 -6.46 -3.76 -6.12
N MET A 98 -6.62 -2.51 -6.52
CA MET A 98 -7.84 -1.75 -6.27
C MET A 98 -9.00 -2.35 -7.09
N SER A 99 -10.24 -2.11 -6.68
CA SER A 99 -11.44 -2.45 -7.46
C SER A 99 -11.58 -1.54 -8.67
N ASP A 100 -12.24 -1.99 -9.72
CA ASP A 100 -12.38 -1.23 -10.97
C ASP A 100 -13.08 0.12 -10.75
N ASN A 101 -14.18 0.15 -9.96
CA ASN A 101 -14.84 1.41 -9.58
C ASN A 101 -13.89 2.43 -8.93
N TRP A 102 -12.88 1.96 -8.19
CA TRP A 102 -11.89 2.83 -7.55
C TRP A 102 -10.87 3.36 -8.56
N LYS A 103 -10.43 2.50 -9.49
CA LYS A 103 -9.51 2.89 -10.57
C LYS A 103 -10.16 3.94 -11.47
N GLU A 104 -11.38 3.67 -11.91
CA GLU A 104 -12.18 4.56 -12.77
C GLU A 104 -12.44 5.89 -12.06
N SER A 105 -12.89 5.85 -10.80
CA SER A 105 -13.14 7.07 -10.03
C SER A 105 -11.90 7.96 -9.92
N ILE A 106 -10.70 7.39 -9.71
CA ILE A 106 -9.47 8.18 -9.67
C ILE A 106 -9.17 8.74 -11.06
N LYS A 107 -9.18 7.92 -12.12
CA LYS A 107 -8.88 8.33 -13.50
C LYS A 107 -9.77 9.48 -13.99
N ASP A 108 -11.05 9.42 -13.68
CA ASP A 108 -12.03 10.40 -14.14
C ASP A 108 -11.90 11.74 -13.41
N ASN A 109 -11.48 11.72 -12.14
CA ASN A 109 -11.56 12.88 -11.25
C ASN A 109 -10.21 13.47 -10.87
N VAL A 110 -9.09 12.80 -11.17
CA VAL A 110 -7.77 13.23 -10.72
C VAL A 110 -7.44 14.64 -11.20
N ALA A 111 -7.01 15.49 -10.27
CA ALA A 111 -6.67 16.88 -10.50
C ALA A 111 -5.35 17.26 -9.81
N LYS A 112 -4.79 18.40 -10.22
CA LYS A 112 -3.63 19.01 -9.58
C LYS A 112 -3.91 19.23 -8.09
N ASP A 113 -2.89 18.99 -7.26
CA ASP A 113 -2.90 19.05 -5.79
C ASP A 113 -3.66 17.91 -5.08
N ASP A 114 -4.28 16.98 -5.81
CA ASP A 114 -4.85 15.77 -5.21
C ASP A 114 -3.74 14.90 -4.58
N GLU A 115 -4.12 14.14 -3.55
CA GLU A 115 -3.22 13.22 -2.87
C GLU A 115 -3.81 11.80 -2.80
N MET A 116 -2.99 10.81 -3.14
CA MET A 116 -3.31 9.41 -2.89
C MET A 116 -2.37 8.84 -1.84
N VAL A 117 -2.91 8.30 -0.75
CA VAL A 117 -2.13 7.64 0.30
C VAL A 117 -2.52 6.17 0.33
N ILE A 118 -1.52 5.30 0.25
CA ILE A 118 -1.66 3.87 0.46
C ILE A 118 -1.00 3.53 1.80
N ASP A 119 -1.77 3.06 2.75
CA ASP A 119 -1.29 2.72 4.09
C ASP A 119 -1.85 1.36 4.55
N ASN A 120 -1.60 1.03 5.81
CA ASN A 120 -2.04 -0.23 6.43
C ASN A 120 -1.68 -1.46 5.57
N VAL A 121 -0.53 -1.41 4.90
CA VAL A 121 -0.09 -2.43 3.96
C VAL A 121 0.40 -3.63 4.76
N MET A 122 -0.26 -4.76 4.57
CA MET A 122 0.04 -6.01 5.25
C MET A 122 0.43 -7.06 4.22
N VAL A 123 1.52 -7.76 4.51
CA VAL A 123 2.04 -8.85 3.67
C VAL A 123 2.08 -10.17 4.43
N LYS A 124 2.08 -11.28 3.68
CA LYS A 124 2.30 -12.62 4.24
C LYS A 124 3.76 -13.04 4.05
N LEU A 125 4.42 -13.36 5.15
CA LEU A 125 5.78 -13.91 5.14
C LEU A 125 5.79 -15.40 4.79
N PRO A 126 6.92 -15.97 4.35
CA PRO A 126 7.03 -17.40 4.03
C PRO A 126 6.65 -18.34 5.18
N ASN A 127 6.86 -17.91 6.44
CA ASN A 127 6.47 -18.66 7.64
C ASN A 127 4.97 -18.52 7.99
N GLY A 128 4.17 -17.93 7.10
CA GLY A 128 2.73 -17.72 7.27
C GLY A 128 2.35 -16.52 8.15
N LYS A 129 3.30 -15.88 8.85
CA LYS A 129 3.03 -14.70 9.66
C LYS A 129 2.67 -13.51 8.78
N LYS A 130 1.84 -12.61 9.31
CA LYS A 130 1.51 -11.34 8.66
C LYS A 130 2.42 -10.24 9.22
N LEU A 131 2.88 -9.35 8.36
CA LEU A 131 3.73 -8.22 8.72
C LEU A 131 3.14 -6.94 8.16
N LEU A 132 3.05 -5.90 8.99
CA LEU A 132 2.73 -4.55 8.56
C LEU A 132 3.99 -3.88 7.99
N VAL A 133 3.86 -3.23 6.85
CA VAL A 133 4.97 -2.56 6.16
C VAL A 133 4.63 -1.10 5.87
N GLY A 134 5.65 -0.33 5.48
CA GLY A 134 5.49 1.08 5.13
C GLY A 134 4.55 1.27 3.94
N GLY A 135 3.73 2.32 4.00
CA GLY A 135 2.88 2.77 2.90
C GLY A 135 3.63 3.66 1.90
N ILE A 136 2.89 4.21 0.94
CA ILE A 136 3.36 5.20 -0.03
C ILE A 136 2.34 6.32 -0.19
N LYS A 137 2.81 7.52 -0.54
CA LYS A 137 1.97 8.69 -0.80
C LYS A 137 2.34 9.29 -2.14
N PHE A 138 1.34 9.66 -2.93
CA PHE A 138 1.47 10.39 -4.18
C PHE A 138 0.84 11.77 -4.02
N LYS A 139 1.48 12.79 -4.58
CA LYS A 139 0.91 14.14 -4.72
C LYS A 139 0.91 14.52 -6.19
N VAL A 140 -0.25 14.89 -6.71
CA VAL A 140 -0.40 15.29 -8.12
C VAL A 140 0.13 16.72 -8.28
N VAL A 141 1.13 16.90 -9.15
CA VAL A 141 1.78 18.22 -9.34
C VAL A 141 1.43 18.90 -10.66
N GLU A 142 0.97 18.14 -11.65
CA GLU A 142 0.61 18.59 -12.99
C GLU A 142 -0.59 17.81 -13.52
#